data_AF-A0A7M2RP26-F1
#
_entry.id   AF-A0A7M2RP26-F1
#
_cell.length_a   1.000
_cell.length_b   1.000
_cell.length_c   1.000
_cell.angle_alpha   90.00
_cell.angle_beta   90.00
_cell.angle_gamma   90.00
#
_symmetry.space_group_name_H-M   'P 1'
#
loop_
_entity.id
_entity.type
_entity.pdbx_description
1 polymer ?
#
loop_
_entity_poly.entity_id
_entity_poly.type
_entity_poly.pdbx_seq_one_letter_code
_entity_poly.pdbx_strand_id
1 'polypeptide(L)' 'MADTKNREYNIHDYDDIIRLPHHSSAVHSSMPVKDRAAQFAPFAALTGHGERIRETAHMAEEKAEEKTEEKTEEKIEDI' A
#
# COMPACT_ATOMS: atom_id res chain seq x y z
N MET A 1 12.37 9.36 -36.52
CA MET A 1 12.09 8.08 -35.83
C MET A 1 12.99 8.02 -34.62
N ALA A 2 12.42 8.04 -33.42
CA ALA A 2 13.18 8.00 -32.18
C ALA A 2 13.74 6.59 -31.97
N ASP A 3 15.03 6.52 -31.72
CA ASP A 3 15.79 5.30 -31.44
C ASP A 3 15.40 4.82 -30.02
N THR A 4 14.46 3.87 -29.93
CA THR A 4 14.11 3.22 -28.66
C THR A 4 15.17 2.16 -28.34
N LYS A 5 16.37 2.61 -27.96
CA LYS A 5 17.39 1.73 -27.42
C LYS A 5 17.07 1.44 -25.95
N ASN A 6 16.75 0.17 -25.73
CA ASN A 6 16.77 -0.57 -24.48
C ASN A 6 17.65 0.09 -23.40
N ARG A 7 17.05 0.76 -22.40
CA ARG A 7 17.81 1.22 -21.23
C ARG A 7 18.13 -0.01 -20.40
N GLU A 8 19.40 -0.41 -20.45
CA GLU A 8 19.96 -1.41 -19.54
C GLU A 8 19.74 -0.92 -18.11
N TYR A 9 18.95 -1.66 -17.33
CA TYR A 9 18.58 -1.27 -15.96
C TYR A 9 19.80 -1.47 -15.07
N ASN A 10 20.54 -0.40 -14.80
CA ASN A 10 21.69 -0.44 -13.92
C ASN A 10 21.22 -0.22 -12.48
N ILE A 11 21.43 -1.22 -11.63
CA ILE A 11 21.03 -1.18 -10.22
C ILE A 11 21.71 -0.05 -9.42
N HIS A 12 22.77 0.55 -9.98
CA HIS A 12 23.56 1.62 -9.39
C HIS A 12 23.14 3.04 -9.81
N ASP A 13 22.14 3.21 -10.69
CA ASP A 13 21.74 4.52 -11.23
C ASP A 13 21.21 5.50 -10.17
N TYR A 14 21.00 5.04 -8.93
CA TYR A 14 20.46 5.82 -7.82
C TYR A 14 21.35 5.82 -6.57
N ASP A 15 22.58 5.30 -6.66
CA ASP A 15 23.49 5.19 -5.51
C ASP A 15 23.85 6.57 -4.91
N ASP A 16 23.77 7.62 -5.71
CA ASP A 16 24.01 9.02 -5.34
C ASP A 16 22.86 9.64 -4.51
N ILE A 17 21.62 9.13 -4.66
CA ILE A 17 20.44 9.68 -3.99
C ILE A 17 19.81 8.76 -2.93
N ILE A 18 20.06 7.45 -2.98
CA ILE A 18 19.36 6.46 -2.12
C ILE A 18 19.66 6.64 -0.62
N ARG A 19 20.78 7.29 -0.28
CA ARG A 19 21.21 7.55 1.11
C ARG A 19 20.93 8.98 1.58
N LEU A 20 20.30 9.82 0.74
CA LEU A 20 20.02 11.19 1.12
C LEU A 20 18.91 11.25 2.19
N PRO A 21 18.99 12.21 3.13
CA PRO A 21 17.90 12.44 4.07
C PRO A 21 16.58 12.70 3.34
N HIS A 22 15.52 12.02 3.76
CA HIS A 22 14.19 12.31 3.25
C HIS A 22 13.76 13.72 3.67
N HIS A 23 13.17 14.47 2.76
CA HIS A 23 12.62 15.78 3.08
C HIS A 23 11.44 15.64 4.06
N SER A 24 11.59 16.22 5.25
CA SER A 24 10.47 16.47 6.16
C SER A 24 10.17 17.97 6.18
N SER A 25 8.93 18.35 5.87
CA SER A 25 8.52 19.75 5.96
C SER A 25 8.61 20.24 7.41
N ALA A 26 9.31 21.35 7.62
CA ALA A 26 9.39 22.02 8.92
C ALA A 26 8.12 22.82 9.26
N VAL A 27 7.31 23.15 8.24
CA VAL A 27 6.15 24.03 8.36
C VAL A 27 4.84 23.24 8.37
N HIS A 28 4.75 22.20 7.55
CA HIS A 28 3.54 21.39 7.40
C HIS A 28 3.79 19.98 7.93
N SER A 29 3.23 19.71 9.11
CA SER A 29 3.24 18.37 9.67
C SER A 29 2.55 17.39 8.72
N SER A 30 3.10 16.18 8.61
CA SER A 30 2.48 15.12 7.82
C SER A 30 1.10 14.76 8.38
N MET A 31 0.17 14.44 7.48
CA MET A 31 -1.18 14.03 7.86
C MET A 31 -1.12 12.71 8.67
N PRO A 32 -1.69 12.67 9.89
CA PRO A 32 -1.77 11.45 10.69
C PRO A 32 -2.44 10.31 9.92
N VAL A 33 -2.04 9.06 10.15
CA VAL A 33 -2.56 7.89 9.43
C VAL A 33 -4.09 7.80 9.50
N LYS A 34 -4.67 8.06 10.68
CA LYS A 34 -6.12 8.08 10.91
C LYS A 34 -6.87 9.09 10.02
N ASP A 35 -6.22 10.19 9.64
CA ASP A 35 -6.84 11.27 8.88
C ASP A 35 -6.68 11.09 7.37
N ARG A 36 -5.82 10.15 6.93
CA ARG A 36 -5.56 9.89 5.50
C ARG A 36 -6.82 9.47 4.74
N ALA A 37 -7.78 8.84 5.41
CA ALA A 37 -9.05 8.42 4.80
C ALA A 37 -9.84 9.61 4.22
N ALA A 38 -9.63 10.83 4.72
CA ALA A 38 -10.28 12.03 4.22
C ALA A 38 -9.99 12.31 2.74
N GLN A 39 -8.87 11.83 2.20
CA GLN A 39 -8.54 11.94 0.77
C GLN A 39 -9.59 11.24 -0.12
N PHE A 40 -10.29 10.24 0.42
CA PHE A 40 -11.33 9.50 -0.30
C PHE A 40 -12.74 10.07 -0.10
N ALA A 41 -12.91 11.15 0.67
CA ALA A 41 -14.19 11.79 0.90
C ALA A 41 -14.97 12.16 -0.39
N PRO A 42 -14.33 12.61 -1.50
CA PRO A 42 -15.06 12.92 -2.74
C PRO A 42 -15.82 11.74 -3.34
N PHE A 43 -15.37 10.51 -3.10
CA PHE A 43 -16.00 9.30 -3.66
C PHE A 43 -17.26 8.88 -2.90
N ALA A 44 -17.50 9.42 -1.70
CA ALA A 44 -18.73 9.16 -0.94
C ALA A 44 -20.00 9.64 -1.67
N ALA A 45 -19.87 10.59 -2.60
CA ALA A 45 -20.98 11.06 -3.42
C ALA A 45 -21.36 10.08 -4.55
N LEU A 46 -20.48 9.11 -4.89
CA LEU A 46 -20.77 8.12 -5.92
C LEU A 46 -21.77 7.09 -5.40
N THR A 47 -22.77 6.79 -6.22
CA THR A 47 -23.69 5.67 -5.95
C THR A 47 -22.89 4.35 -5.93
N GLY A 48 -23.19 3.47 -4.99
CA GLY A 48 -22.51 2.17 -4.85
C GLY A 48 -21.14 2.19 -4.17
N HIS A 49 -20.55 3.35 -3.84
CA HIS A 49 -19.25 3.40 -3.15
C HIS A 49 -19.28 2.68 -1.78
N GLY A 50 -20.35 2.90 -1.00
CA GLY A 50 -20.53 2.23 0.29
C GLY A 50 -20.79 0.72 0.18
N GLU A 51 -21.34 0.24 -0.94
CA GLU A 51 -21.49 -1.20 -1.21
C GLU A 51 -20.12 -1.84 -1.46
N ARG A 52 -19.28 -1.19 -2.27
CA ARG A 52 -17.93 -1.67 -2.59
C ARG A 52 -17.00 -1.69 -1.39
N ILE A 53 -17.12 -0.70 -0.49
CA ILE A 53 -16.39 -0.72 0.79
C ILE A 53 -16.80 -1.94 1.62
N ARG A 54 -18.10 -2.23 1.73
CA ARG A 54 -18.60 -3.39 2.52
C ARG A 54 -18.13 -4.72 1.94
N GLU A 55 -18.23 -4.90 0.63
CA GLU A 55 -17.76 -6.11 -0.04
C GLU A 55 -16.25 -6.32 0.16
N THR A 56 -15.47 -5.25 0.03
CA THR A 56 -14.02 -5.32 0.26
C THR A 56 -13.68 -5.62 1.72
N ALA A 57 -14.45 -5.09 2.67
CA ALA A 57 -14.27 -5.38 4.09
C ALA A 57 -14.52 -6.86 4.40
N HIS A 58 -15.57 -7.45 3.82
CA HIS A 58 -15.87 -8.88 3.96
C HIS A 58 -14.72 -9.75 3.42
N MET A 59 -14.27 -9.48 2.19
CA MET A 59 -13.16 -10.23 1.59
C MET A 59 -11.86 -10.08 2.38
N ALA A 60 -11.65 -8.95 3.06
CA ALA A 60 -10.48 -8.72 3.89
C ALA A 60 -10.56 -9.48 5.23
N GLU A 61 -11.77 -9.60 5.79
CA GLU A 61 -12.04 -10.41 6.99
C GLU A 61 -11.83 -11.90 6.70
N GLU A 62 -12.41 -12.42 5.62
CA GLU A 62 -12.18 -13.81 5.18
C GLU A 62 -10.69 -14.11 4.98
N LYS A 63 -9.95 -13.24 4.29
CA LYS A 63 -8.49 -13.41 4.12
C LYS A 63 -7.70 -13.31 5.42
N ALA A 64 -8.18 -12.52 6.38
CA ALA A 64 -7.54 -12.42 7.68
C ALA A 64 -7.72 -13.73 8.46
N GLU A 65 -8.92 -14.32 8.40
CA GLU A 65 -9.24 -15.63 8.99
C GLU A 65 -8.40 -16.74 8.35
N GLU A 66 -8.39 -16.87 7.01
CA GLU A 66 -7.56 -17.85 6.29
C GLU A 66 -6.09 -17.78 6.70
N LYS A 67 -5.53 -16.56 6.76
CA LYS A 67 -4.13 -16.35 7.15
C LYS A 67 -3.86 -16.69 8.63
N THR A 68 -4.86 -16.62 9.49
CA THR A 68 -4.71 -17.07 10.87
C THR A 68 -4.74 -18.59 10.97
N GLU A 69 -5.56 -19.26 10.17
CA GLU A 69 -5.67 -20.71 10.11
C GLU A 69 -4.39 -21.35 9.55
N GLU A 70 -3.87 -20.86 8.41
CA GLU A 70 -2.60 -21.32 7.82
C GLU A 70 -1.43 -21.23 8.82
N LYS A 71 -1.34 -20.12 9.58
CA LYS A 71 -0.29 -19.94 10.60
C LYS A 71 -0.46 -20.85 11.81
N THR A 72 -1.69 -21.20 12.16
CA THR A 72 -1.92 -22.15 13.25
C THR A 72 -1.57 -23.58 12.82
N GLU A 73 -1.83 -23.95 11.57
CA GLU A 73 -1.48 -25.27 11.02
C GLU A 73 0.04 -25.46 10.91
N GLU A 74 0.78 -24.49 10.35
CA GLU A 74 2.26 -24.51 10.31
C GLU A 74 2.88 -24.70 11.70
N LYS A 75 2.28 -24.08 12.73
CA LYS A 75 2.79 -24.17 14.11
C LYS A 75 2.46 -25.49 14.80
N ILE A 76 1.47 -26.24 14.32
CA ILE A 76 1.10 -27.56 14.83
C ILE A 76 1.95 -28.66 14.18
N GLU A 77 2.37 -28.48 12.92
CA GLU A 77 3.27 -29.42 12.22
C GLU A 77 4.72 -29.37 12.74
N ASP A 78 5.14 -28.27 13.37
CA ASP A 78 6.48 -28.08 13.96
C ASP A 78 6.63 -28.63 15.41
N ILE A 79 5.66 -29.40 15.93
CA ILE A 79 5.68 -30.04 17.28
C ILE A 79 5.71 -31.57 17.14
#